data_AF-A0A0G1I5J3-F1
#
_entry.id   AF-A0A0G1I5J3-F1
#
_cell.length_a   1.000
_cell.length_b   1.000
_cell.length_c   1.000
_cell.angle_alpha   90.00
_cell.angle_beta   90.00
_cell.angle_gamma   90.00
#
_symmetry.space_group_name_H-M   'P 1'
#
loop_
_entity.id
_entity.type
_entity.pdbx_description
1 polymer ?
#
loop_
_entity_poly.entity_id
_entity_poly.type
_entity_poly.pdbx_seq_one_letter_code
_entity_poly.pdbx_strand_id
1 'polypeptide(L)'
;MIGRKLILLQNGAVFPKEEVFWETRHLEKLKHATVKNIKKHSYAGLVGTIRFYVRFSSFLKNKYQEVKIKIKNIHSGRAESDSPEKREISKFLRMVSEYKNKIKEIKHKIKEEEKNL
;
A
#
# COMPACT_ATOMS: atom_id res chain seq x y z
N MET A 1 5.98 3.18 32.66
CA MET A 1 7.15 2.88 33.54
C MET A 1 8.49 2.73 32.80
N ILE A 2 8.54 2.57 31.47
CA ILE A 2 9.79 2.43 30.69
C ILE A 2 10.59 3.73 30.60
N GLY A 3 9.92 4.90 30.56
CA GLY A 3 10.59 6.20 30.46
C GLY A 3 11.50 6.55 31.66
N ARG A 4 11.16 6.08 32.88
CA ARG A 4 12.00 6.32 34.07
C ARG A 4 13.33 5.55 34.02
N LYS A 5 13.35 4.35 33.41
CA LYS A 5 14.57 3.54 33.25
C LYS A 5 15.54 4.14 32.23
N LEU A 6 15.02 4.80 31.18
CA LEU A 6 15.84 5.52 30.19
C LEU A 6 16.56 6.73 30.79
N ILE A 7 15.91 7.46 31.70
CA ILE A 7 16.50 8.62 32.39
C ILE A 7 17.66 8.19 33.31
N LEU A 8 17.56 7.02 33.94
CA LEU A 8 18.64 6.47 34.78
C LEU A 8 19.89 6.06 33.98
N LEU A 9 19.71 5.57 32.75
CA LEU A 9 20.81 5.28 31.83
C LEU A 9 21.51 6.55 31.33
N GLN A 10 20.75 7.62 31.10
CA GLN A 10 21.28 8.91 30.64
C GLN A 10 22.08 9.64 31.73
N ASN A 11 21.73 9.43 33.01
CA ASN A 11 22.34 10.09 34.15
C ASN A 11 23.53 9.32 34.78
N GLY A 12 24.07 8.30 34.11
CA GLY A 12 25.32 7.66 34.53
C GLY A 12 25.28 6.99 35.90
N ALA A 13 24.11 6.53 36.35
CA ALA A 13 24.03 5.71 37.56
C ALA A 13 24.69 4.35 37.28
N VAL A 14 25.90 4.20 37.82
CA VAL A 14 26.73 3.00 37.72
C VAL A 14 25.99 1.82 38.36
N PHE A 15 25.52 0.88 37.53
CA PHE A 15 25.14 -0.45 37.99
C PHE A 15 26.41 -1.21 38.40
N PRO A 16 26.39 -1.99 39.50
CA PRO A 16 27.56 -2.72 39.97
C PRO A 16 28.08 -3.66 38.87
N LYS A 17 29.38 -3.59 38.66
CA LYS A 17 30.16 -4.13 37.55
C LYS A 17 30.41 -5.63 37.72
N GLU A 18 29.37 -6.45 37.83
CA GLU A 18 29.53 -7.90 38.04
C GLU A 18 28.85 -8.81 37.01
N GLU A 19 28.08 -8.30 36.05
CA GLU A 19 27.34 -9.17 35.11
C GLU A 19 27.83 -9.16 33.65
N VAL A 20 28.78 -8.30 33.27
CA VAL A 20 29.10 -8.07 31.83
C VAL A 20 30.18 -9.03 31.28
N PHE A 21 30.82 -9.83 32.12
CA PHE A 21 31.94 -10.70 31.69
C PHE A 21 31.49 -11.92 30.88
N TRP A 22 30.25 -12.39 31.07
CA TRP A 22 29.69 -13.50 30.31
C TRP A 22 29.18 -13.05 28.94
N GLU A 23 28.41 -11.96 28.87
CA GLU A 23 27.85 -11.45 27.60
C GLU A 23 28.92 -11.11 26.57
N THR A 24 30.02 -10.47 26.99
CA THR A 24 31.13 -10.08 26.11
C THR A 24 31.82 -11.28 25.46
N ARG A 25 32.03 -12.37 26.20
CA ARG A 25 32.66 -13.60 25.69
C ARG A 25 31.75 -14.35 24.71
N HIS A 26 30.44 -14.33 24.94
CA HIS A 26 29.47 -14.91 24.00
C HIS A 26 29.36 -14.08 22.71
N LEU A 27 29.37 -12.76 22.82
CA LEU A 27 29.39 -11.83 21.69
C LEU A 27 30.66 -11.97 20.85
N GLU A 28 31.83 -12.12 21.47
CA GLU A 28 33.09 -12.39 20.74
C GLU A 28 33.05 -13.72 19.99
N LYS A 29 32.55 -14.79 20.62
CA LYS A 29 32.37 -16.09 19.95
C LYS A 29 31.43 -15.98 18.74
N LEU A 30 30.32 -15.28 18.88
CA LEU A 30 29.38 -15.04 17.78
C LEU A 30 30.02 -14.20 16.67
N LYS A 31 30.77 -13.15 17.01
CA LYS A 31 31.49 -12.32 16.04
C LYS A 31 32.52 -13.15 15.25
N HIS A 32 33.33 -13.96 15.92
CA HIS A 32 34.31 -14.81 15.25
C HIS A 32 33.68 -15.89 14.38
N ALA A 33 32.61 -16.55 14.85
CA ALA A 33 31.88 -17.54 14.07
C ALA A 33 31.24 -16.92 12.81
N THR A 34 30.63 -15.74 12.98
CA THR A 34 29.99 -14.98 11.90
C THR A 34 31.02 -14.50 10.87
N VAL A 35 32.15 -13.92 11.31
CA VAL A 35 33.24 -13.48 10.41
C VAL A 35 33.87 -14.66 9.67
N LYS A 36 34.08 -15.81 10.34
CA LYS A 36 34.62 -17.01 9.69
C LYS A 36 33.67 -17.55 8.61
N ASN A 37 32.37 -17.57 8.88
CA ASN A 37 31.36 -18.00 7.91
C ASN A 37 31.18 -17.01 6.76
N ILE A 38 31.20 -15.70 7.03
CA ILE A 38 31.17 -14.64 6.01
C ILE A 38 32.40 -14.73 5.12
N LYS A 39 33.61 -14.92 5.69
CA LYS A 39 34.83 -15.03 4.89
C LYS A 39 34.78 -16.25 3.96
N LYS A 40 34.26 -17.39 4.44
CA LYS A 40 34.09 -18.62 3.66
C LYS A 40 33.07 -18.47 2.52
N HIS A 41 32.01 -17.70 2.71
CA HIS A 41 30.94 -17.51 1.72
C HIS A 41 30.94 -16.13 1.06
N SER A 42 31.99 -15.34 1.27
CA SER A 42 32.08 -13.94 0.81
C SER A 42 31.93 -13.84 -0.70
N TYR A 43 32.59 -14.73 -1.44
CA TYR A 43 32.49 -14.79 -2.89
C TYR A 43 31.08 -15.19 -3.37
N ALA A 44 30.48 -16.22 -2.74
CA ALA A 44 29.12 -16.64 -3.07
C ALA A 44 28.09 -15.55 -2.73
N GLY A 45 28.29 -14.82 -1.63
CA GLY A 45 27.50 -13.67 -1.24
C GLY A 45 27.62 -12.53 -2.26
N LEU A 46 28.83 -12.21 -2.71
CA LEU A 46 29.07 -11.17 -3.71
C LEU A 46 28.43 -11.51 -5.07
N VAL A 47 28.62 -12.75 -5.55
CA VAL A 47 27.97 -13.20 -6.78
C VAL A 47 26.45 -13.21 -6.61
N GLY A 48 25.95 -13.60 -5.44
CA GLY A 48 24.54 -13.56 -5.09
C GLY A 48 23.96 -12.15 -5.10
N THR A 49 24.64 -11.17 -4.51
CA THR A 49 24.18 -9.77 -4.49
C THR A 49 24.19 -9.15 -5.88
N ILE A 50 25.22 -9.42 -6.69
CA ILE A 50 25.28 -8.95 -8.09
C ILE A 50 24.13 -9.57 -8.90
N ARG A 51 23.92 -10.89 -8.80
CA ARG A 51 22.85 -11.59 -9.52
C ARG A 51 21.47 -11.12 -9.08
N PHE A 52 21.29 -10.88 -7.79
CA PHE A 52 20.06 -10.32 -7.22
C PHE A 52 19.83 -8.91 -7.74
N TYR A 53 20.85 -8.05 -7.75
CA TYR A 53 20.75 -6.67 -8.27
C TYR A 53 20.33 -6.63 -9.74
N VAL A 54 20.96 -7.45 -10.59
CA VAL A 54 20.61 -7.54 -12.02
C VAL A 54 19.17 -8.02 -12.22
N ARG A 55 18.76 -9.06 -11.49
CA ARG A 55 17.40 -9.62 -11.58
C ARG A 55 16.36 -8.63 -11.05
N PHE A 56 16.66 -7.95 -9.94
CA PHE A 56 15.80 -6.95 -9.34
C PHE A 56 15.64 -5.72 -10.24
N SER A 57 16.72 -5.23 -10.84
CA SER A 57 16.68 -4.14 -11.82
C SER A 57 15.78 -4.46 -13.01
N SER A 58 15.88 -5.69 -13.52
CA SER A 58 15.01 -6.16 -14.62
C SER A 58 13.54 -6.26 -14.19
N PHE A 59 13.28 -6.78 -12.99
CA PHE A 59 11.93 -6.83 -12.43
C PHE A 59 11.34 -5.44 -12.21
N LEU A 60 12.14 -4.50 -11.71
CA LEU A 60 11.73 -3.12 -11.43
C LEU A 60 11.39 -2.38 -12.73
N LYS A 61 12.17 -2.56 -13.80
CA LYS A 61 11.85 -2.01 -15.13
C LYS A 61 10.51 -2.55 -15.66
N ASN A 62 10.26 -3.85 -15.52
CA ASN A 62 9.01 -4.46 -15.96
C ASN A 62 7.82 -3.95 -15.14
N LYS A 63 7.96 -3.87 -13.82
CA LYS A 63 6.92 -3.32 -12.93
C LYS A 63 6.64 -1.85 -13.21
N TYR A 64 7.68 -1.05 -13.48
CA TYR A 64 7.52 0.35 -13.85
C TYR A 64 6.70 0.51 -15.13
N GLN A 65 7.01 -0.26 -16.18
CA GLN A 65 6.22 -0.23 -17.42
C GLN A 65 4.77 -0.68 -17.19
N GLU A 66 4.55 -1.74 -16.41
CA GLU A 66 3.22 -2.22 -16.06
C GLU A 66 2.40 -1.15 -15.33
N VAL A 67 3.00 -0.46 -14.35
CA VAL A 67 2.37 0.63 -13.60
C VAL A 67 2.13 1.84 -14.50
N LYS A 68 3.08 2.22 -15.36
CA LYS A 68 2.93 3.30 -16.33
C LYS A 68 1.75 3.04 -17.28
N ILE A 69 1.61 1.81 -17.78
CA ILE A 69 0.50 1.40 -18.63
C ILE A 69 -0.82 1.42 -17.84
N LYS A 70 -0.85 0.90 -16.61
CA LYS A 70 -2.05 0.96 -15.76
C LYS A 70 -2.50 2.40 -15.49
N ILE A 71 -1.57 3.30 -15.17
CA ILE A 71 -1.87 4.73 -14.95
C ILE A 71 -2.40 5.37 -16.24
N LYS A 72 -1.75 5.09 -17.38
CA LYS A 72 -2.22 5.58 -18.69
C LYS A 72 -3.64 5.10 -18.99
N ASN A 73 -3.93 3.82 -18.76
CA ASN A 73 -5.25 3.22 -19.01
C ASN A 73 -6.34 3.78 -18.09
N ILE A 74 -6.02 4.06 -16.83
CA ILE A 74 -6.95 4.71 -15.89
C ILE A 74 -7.23 6.15 -16.34
N HIS A 75 -6.22 6.86 -16.83
CA HIS A 75 -6.38 8.23 -17.31
C HIS A 75 -7.16 8.28 -18.64
N SER A 76 -6.88 7.38 -19.58
CA SER A 76 -7.62 7.28 -20.84
C SER A 76 -9.05 6.79 -20.65
N GLY A 77 -9.30 5.85 -19.73
CA GLY A 77 -10.66 5.40 -19.40
C GLY A 77 -11.52 6.50 -18.76
N ARG A 78 -10.90 7.44 -18.01
CA ARG A 78 -11.58 8.65 -17.53
C ARG A 78 -11.84 9.65 -18.66
N ALA A 79 -10.90 9.84 -19.58
CA ALA A 79 -11.10 10.70 -20.75
C ALA A 79 -12.19 10.16 -21.70
N GLU A 80 -12.28 8.84 -21.90
CA GLU A 80 -13.36 8.18 -22.67
C GLU A 80 -14.71 8.16 -21.95
N SER A 81 -14.74 8.32 -20.63
CA SER A 81 -15.99 8.43 -19.88
C SER A 81 -16.64 9.81 -20.02
N ASP A 82 -15.86 10.81 -20.43
CA ASP A 82 -16.30 12.20 -20.66
C ASP A 82 -16.54 12.48 -22.15
N SER A 83 -16.80 11.43 -22.95
CA SER A 83 -17.17 11.60 -24.34
C SER A 83 -18.51 12.36 -24.45
N PRO A 84 -18.67 13.26 -25.42
CA PRO A 84 -19.89 14.06 -25.59
C PRO A 84 -21.13 13.16 -25.72
N GLU A 85 -20.99 12.01 -26.37
CA GLU A 85 -22.03 11.01 -26.56
C GLU A 85 -22.52 10.37 -25.24
N LYS A 86 -21.61 9.97 -24.33
CA LYS A 86 -22.01 9.44 -23.01
C LYS A 86 -22.69 10.51 -22.15
N ARG A 87 -22.25 11.76 -22.28
CA ARG A 87 -22.86 12.90 -21.58
C ARG A 87 -24.27 13.19 -22.10
N GLU A 88 -24.51 13.01 -23.39
CA GLU A 88 -25.85 13.11 -24.00
C GLU A 88 -26.77 11.96 -23.58
N ILE A 89 -26.28 10.71 -23.55
CA ILE A 89 -27.03 9.54 -23.06
C ILE A 89 -27.43 9.75 -21.60
N SER A 90 -26.53 10.29 -20.76
CA SER A 90 -26.84 10.62 -19.36
C SER A 90 -27.97 11.67 -19.23
N LYS A 91 -27.98 12.70 -20.08
CA LYS A 91 -29.06 13.70 -20.12
C LYS A 91 -30.39 13.10 -20.57
N PHE A 92 -30.38 12.25 -21.59
CA PHE A 92 -31.58 11.56 -22.06
C PHE A 92 -32.18 10.66 -20.98
N LEU A 93 -31.36 9.83 -20.33
CA LEU A 93 -31.81 8.96 -19.23
C LEU A 93 -32.37 9.77 -18.06
N ARG A 94 -31.77 10.93 -17.76
CA ARG A 94 -32.29 11.84 -16.74
C ARG A 94 -33.68 12.35 -17.10
N MET A 95 -33.88 12.79 -18.35
CA MET A 95 -35.17 13.24 -18.86
C MET A 95 -36.24 12.15 -18.79
N VAL A 96 -35.89 10.92 -19.18
CA VAL A 96 -36.79 9.75 -19.10
C VAL A 96 -37.17 9.45 -17.65
N SER A 97 -36.21 9.50 -16.72
CA SER A 97 -36.48 9.26 -15.30
C SER A 97 -37.39 10.34 -14.69
N GLU A 98 -37.18 11.60 -15.05
CA GLU A 98 -38.03 12.71 -14.62
C GLU A 98 -39.47 12.51 -15.12
N TYR A 99 -39.64 12.13 -16.39
CA TYR A 99 -40.95 11.82 -16.96
C TYR A 99 -41.64 10.65 -16.25
N LYS A 100 -40.90 9.57 -15.98
CA LYS A 100 -41.43 8.40 -15.27
C LYS A 100 -41.92 8.76 -13.88
N ASN A 101 -41.19 9.61 -13.16
CA ASN A 101 -41.59 10.07 -11.83
C ASN A 101 -42.87 10.91 -11.89
N LYS A 102 -42.98 11.84 -12.87
CA LYS A 102 -44.21 12.62 -13.08
C LYS A 102 -45.42 11.74 -13.38
N ILE A 103 -45.27 10.73 -14.25
CA ILE A 103 -46.35 9.77 -14.55
C ILE A 103 -46.75 9.01 -13.28
N LYS A 104 -45.78 8.62 -12.46
CA LYS A 104 -46.05 7.92 -11.19
C LYS A 104 -46.82 8.81 -10.21
N GLU A 105 -46.46 10.08 -10.08
CA GLU A 105 -47.19 11.05 -9.25
C GLU A 105 -48.63 11.26 -9.74
N ILE A 106 -48.82 11.44 -11.04
CA ILE A 106 -50.16 11.58 -11.63
C ILE A 106 -51.01 10.34 -11.35
N LYS A 107 -50.46 9.14 -11.59
CA LYS A 107 -51.15 7.89 -11.30
C LYS A 107 -51.48 7.74 -9.82
N HIS A 108 -50.61 8.22 -8.94
CA HIS A 108 -50.86 8.18 -7.50
C HIS A 108 -52.02 9.08 -7.10
N LYS A 109 -52.07 10.32 -7.61
CA LYS A 109 -53.15 11.27 -7.37
C LYS A 109 -54.51 10.75 -7.85
N ILE A 110 -54.56 10.23 -9.08
CA ILE A 110 -55.79 9.62 -9.64
C ILE A 110 -56.30 8.50 -8.73
N LYS A 111 -55.40 7.63 -8.25
CA LYS A 111 -55.76 6.52 -7.36
C LYS A 111 -56.25 6.99 -5.98
N GLU A 112 -55.78 8.13 -5.50
CA GLU A 112 -56.29 8.74 -4.27
C GLU A 112 -57.67 9.35 -4.47
N GLU A 113 -57.89 10.03 -5.61
CA GLU A 113 -59.20 10.56 -5.99
C GLU A 113 -60.24 9.45 -6.17
N GLU A 114 -59.90 8.36 -6.85
CA GLU A 114 -60.77 7.17 -7.00
C GLU A 114 -61.09 6.46 -5.68
N LYS A 115 -60.23 6.58 -4.66
CA LYS A 115 -60.47 6.00 -3.33
C LYS A 115 -61.35 6.87 -2.44
N ASN A 116 -61.40 8.17 -2.72
CA ASN A 116 -62.18 9.15 -1.97
C ASN A 116 -63.56 9.41 -2.61
N LEU A 117 -63.86 8.76 -3.74
CA LEU A 117 -65.16 8.64 -4.40
C LEU A 117 -65.86 7.36 -3.95
#